data_AF-A0A350QMP6-F1
#
_entry.id   AF-A0A350QMP6-F1
#
_cell.length_a   1.000
_cell.length_b   1.000
_cell.length_c   1.000
_cell.angle_alpha   90.00
_cell.angle_beta   90.00
_cell.angle_gamma   90.00
#
_symmetry.space_group_name_H-M   'P 1'
#
loop_
_entity.id
_entity.type
_entity.pdbx_description
1 polymer ?
#
loop_
_entity_poly.entity_id
_entity_poly.type
_entity_poly.pdbx_seq_one_letter_code
_entity_poly.pdbx_strand_id
1 'polypeptide(L)'
;MTDSSDQSPSRDTDETISDLGDPGGFGSSSNGRGRLVRGNRIGPFKVLRELGEGGFGTVYLCEQSEPVRREVAIKIIKPGMDSNAIIARFEAERQALALMDHASIARVFEAGATDEGRPYFVMEFVKGIPINEYCDQNTLSTRERLTLFSKVCDGVQHAHRKGIIHRDLKPGNILVTRGE
;
A
#
# COMPACT_ATOMS: atom_id res chain seq x y z
N MET A 1 -56.03 -46.21 48.13
CA MET A 1 -56.90 -45.43 49.03
C MET A 1 -56.54 -43.97 48.81
N THR A 2 -57.49 -43.21 48.23
CA THR A 2 -57.77 -41.76 48.40
C THR A 2 -56.57 -40.79 48.41
N ASP A 3 -56.51 -39.68 47.66
CA ASP A 3 -57.59 -38.82 47.22
C ASP A 3 -57.11 -37.84 46.12
N SER A 4 -58.09 -37.36 45.36
CA SER A 4 -58.11 -36.22 44.45
C SER A 4 -57.76 -34.93 45.22
N SER A 5 -57.33 -33.80 44.67
CA SER A 5 -57.96 -32.88 43.70
C SER A 5 -56.98 -31.68 43.63
N ASP A 6 -56.55 -31.22 42.45
CA ASP A 6 -57.11 -30.09 41.70
C ASP A 6 -57.14 -28.72 42.44
N GLN A 7 -56.32 -27.78 41.96
CA GLN A 7 -56.63 -26.34 41.96
C GLN A 7 -55.65 -25.56 41.05
N SER A 8 -56.11 -25.29 39.83
CA SER A 8 -55.84 -24.02 39.11
C SER A 8 -56.91 -22.99 39.55
N PRO A 9 -56.85 -21.64 39.39
CA PRO A 9 -56.25 -20.90 38.27
C PRO A 9 -55.69 -19.45 38.55
N SER A 10 -55.15 -18.81 37.49
CA SER A 10 -55.16 -17.35 37.15
C SER A 10 -54.59 -16.32 38.15
N ARG A 11 -54.00 -15.16 37.80
CA ARG A 11 -53.61 -14.38 36.61
C ARG A 11 -52.82 -13.18 37.20
N ASP A 12 -51.99 -12.53 36.38
CA ASP A 12 -51.64 -11.07 36.40
C ASP A 12 -50.20 -10.89 35.91
N THR A 13 -50.02 -10.59 34.61
CA THR A 13 -49.79 -9.24 34.00
C THR A 13 -48.35 -8.77 34.21
N ASP A 14 -47.51 -8.75 33.18
CA ASP A 14 -47.44 -7.76 32.08
C ASP A 14 -46.19 -6.90 32.28
N GLU A 15 -45.08 -7.30 31.65
CA GLU A 15 -44.02 -6.38 31.26
C GLU A 15 -43.59 -6.74 29.82
N THR A 16 -44.42 -6.28 28.89
CA THR A 16 -44.02 -5.52 27.69
C THR A 16 -42.55 -5.62 27.23
N ILE A 17 -42.30 -6.56 26.32
CA ILE A 17 -41.21 -6.45 25.33
C ILE A 17 -41.82 -5.86 24.05
N SER A 18 -41.63 -4.55 23.88
CA SER A 18 -41.93 -3.76 22.69
C SER A 18 -41.13 -2.45 22.87
N ASP A 19 -40.36 -1.88 21.95
CA ASP A 19 -40.27 -1.98 20.50
C ASP A 19 -39.09 -1.05 20.07
N LEU A 20 -38.77 -1.06 18.78
CA LEU A 20 -38.00 -0.07 17.99
C LEU A 20 -36.47 -0.30 17.89
N GLY A 21 -35.92 -0.76 16.77
CA GLY A 21 -36.55 -1.06 15.49
C GLY A 21 -35.52 -1.59 14.48
N ASP A 22 -35.99 -2.45 13.59
CA ASP A 22 -35.41 -2.63 12.26
C ASP A 22 -36.30 -1.82 11.31
N PRO A 23 -35.71 -0.90 10.53
CA PRO A 23 -35.76 -1.20 9.11
C PRO A 23 -34.51 -0.72 8.38
N GLY A 24 -33.82 -1.64 7.71
CA GLY A 24 -33.37 -1.32 6.36
C GLY A 24 -32.04 -1.89 5.94
N GLY A 25 -32.12 -2.97 5.15
CA GLY A 25 -31.22 -3.17 4.04
C GLY A 25 -29.91 -3.86 4.39
N PHE A 26 -29.94 -5.19 4.39
CA PHE A 26 -28.83 -5.97 3.85
C PHE A 26 -28.69 -5.67 2.35
N GLY A 27 -28.20 -4.46 2.05
CA GLY A 27 -27.65 -4.09 0.76
C GLY A 27 -26.34 -4.82 0.59
N SER A 28 -26.40 -5.97 -0.08
CA SER A 28 -25.25 -6.53 -0.77
C SER A 28 -24.61 -5.46 -1.64
N SER A 29 -23.42 -5.01 -1.25
CA SER A 29 -22.47 -4.28 -2.11
C SER A 29 -21.07 -4.44 -1.54
N SER A 30 -20.54 -5.64 -1.74
CA SER A 30 -19.11 -5.93 -1.82
C SER A 30 -18.49 -5.16 -3.00
N ASN A 31 -17.66 -4.13 -2.73
CA ASN A 31 -16.43 -3.76 -3.46
C ASN A 31 -16.00 -2.30 -3.20
N GLY A 32 -15.20 -2.03 -2.16
CA GLY A 32 -14.62 -0.68 -2.00
C GLY A 32 -13.73 -0.39 -0.80
N ARG A 33 -13.50 -1.34 0.12
CA ARG A 33 -12.66 -1.12 1.31
C ARG A 33 -11.19 -1.37 0.97
N GLY A 34 -10.41 -0.33 0.65
CA GLY A 34 -8.94 -0.48 0.60
C GLY A 34 -8.15 0.56 -0.18
N ARG A 35 -8.78 1.33 -1.07
CA ARG A 35 -8.10 2.33 -1.91
C ARG A 35 -8.19 3.71 -1.28
N LEU A 36 -7.04 4.33 -1.04
CA LEU A 36 -6.99 5.70 -0.53
C LEU A 36 -7.31 6.69 -1.66
N VAL A 37 -8.04 7.74 -1.30
CA VAL A 37 -8.38 8.86 -2.18
C VAL A 37 -7.65 10.12 -1.73
N ARG A 38 -7.64 11.14 -2.60
CA ARG A 38 -7.03 12.44 -2.31
C ARG A 38 -7.59 13.03 -1.02
N GLY A 39 -6.69 13.47 -0.14
CA GLY A 39 -7.03 14.04 1.16
C GLY A 39 -6.98 13.06 2.33
N ASN A 40 -7.01 11.74 2.10
CA ASN A 40 -6.73 10.78 3.16
C ASN A 40 -5.33 10.98 3.75
N ARG A 41 -5.15 10.55 5.01
CA ARG A 41 -3.88 10.64 5.72
C ARG A 41 -3.35 9.27 6.11
N ILE A 42 -2.02 9.17 6.13
CA ILE A 42 -1.24 8.06 6.68
C ILE A 42 -0.24 8.72 7.62
N GLY A 43 -0.50 8.78 8.92
CA GLY A 43 0.33 9.57 9.85
C GLY A 43 0.55 11.02 9.35
N PRO A 44 1.80 11.48 9.14
CA PRO A 44 2.12 12.83 8.66
C PRO A 44 1.91 13.04 7.15
N PHE A 45 1.54 11.99 6.41
CA PHE A 45 1.47 12.02 4.95
C PHE A 45 0.03 12.22 4.47
N LYS A 46 -0.19 13.24 3.63
CA LYS A 46 -1.47 13.50 2.97
C LYS A 46 -1.46 12.95 1.55
N VAL A 47 -2.40 12.08 1.21
CA VAL A 47 -2.54 11.51 -0.13
C VAL A 47 -2.95 12.58 -1.14
N LEU A 48 -2.16 12.73 -2.20
CA LEU A 48 -2.44 13.64 -3.32
C LEU A 48 -3.15 12.91 -4.46
N ARG A 49 -2.62 11.75 -4.88
CA ARG A 49 -3.19 10.89 -5.93
C ARG A 49 -2.53 9.52 -5.93
N GLU A 50 -3.13 8.57 -6.62
CA GLU A 50 -2.48 7.31 -6.95
C GLU A 50 -1.43 7.48 -8.06
N LEU A 51 -0.33 6.74 -7.94
CA LEU A 51 0.72 6.60 -8.95
C LEU A 51 0.56 5.30 -9.75
N GLY A 52 0.13 4.23 -9.10
CA GLY A 52 -0.19 2.97 -9.77
C GLY A 52 -0.41 1.83 -8.79
N GLU A 53 -0.81 0.68 -9.34
CA GLU A 53 -1.06 -0.55 -8.59
C GLU A 53 -0.28 -1.72 -9.20
N GLY A 54 0.27 -2.58 -8.35
CA GLY A 54 0.96 -3.81 -8.74
C GLY A 54 0.54 -5.01 -7.89
N GLY A 55 1.22 -6.14 -8.13
CA GLY A 55 0.95 -7.38 -7.39
C GLY A 55 1.19 -7.25 -5.87
N PHE A 56 2.14 -6.40 -5.48
CA PHE A 56 2.55 -6.24 -4.08
C PHE A 56 1.91 -5.05 -3.35
N GLY A 57 1.04 -4.28 -3.98
CA GLY A 57 0.53 -3.06 -3.34
C GLY A 57 0.10 -1.97 -4.29
N THR A 58 -0.38 -0.88 -3.71
CA THR A 58 -0.73 0.36 -4.40
C THR A 58 0.24 1.46 -3.98
N VAL A 59 0.70 2.25 -4.95
CA VAL A 59 1.62 3.36 -4.73
C VAL A 59 0.87 4.68 -4.87
N TYR A 60 1.03 5.55 -3.88
CA TYR A 60 0.40 6.86 -3.80
C TYR A 60 1.47 7.95 -3.79
N LEU A 61 1.18 9.07 -4.46
CA LEU A 61 1.90 10.31 -4.25
C LEU A 61 1.29 11.00 -3.02
N CYS A 62 2.14 11.34 -2.07
CA CYS A 62 1.75 12.00 -0.83
C CYS A 62 2.61 13.25 -0.56
N GLU A 63 2.04 14.21 0.14
CA GLU A 63 2.77 15.34 0.74
C GLU A 63 3.06 15.01 2.20
N GLN A 64 4.34 15.03 2.58
CA GLN A 64 4.76 15.06 3.98
C GLN A 64 4.79 16.52 4.43
N SER A 65 4.09 16.85 5.51
CA SER A 65 4.11 18.21 6.08
C SER A 65 5.16 18.40 7.18
N GLU A 66 5.47 17.34 7.92
CA GLU A 66 6.41 17.35 9.06
C GLU A 66 7.18 16.02 9.14
N PRO A 67 8.42 16.02 9.70
CA PRO A 67 9.19 17.20 10.13
C PRO A 67 9.78 18.00 8.97
N VAL A 68 9.79 17.44 7.76
CA VAL A 68 10.30 18.08 6.54
C VAL A 68 9.20 18.08 5.49
N ARG A 69 8.99 19.23 4.85
CA ARG A 69 8.02 19.37 3.76
C ARG A 69 8.59 18.80 2.45
N ARG A 70 7.98 17.74 1.93
CA ARG A 70 8.37 17.12 0.66
C ARG A 70 7.26 16.27 0.04
N GLU A 71 7.37 16.02 -1.25
CA GLU A 71 6.58 14.99 -1.93
C GLU A 71 7.28 13.63 -1.79
N VAL A 72 6.51 12.59 -1.47
CA VAL A 72 6.98 11.21 -1.31
C VAL A 72 6.06 10.25 -2.04
N ALA A 73 6.61 9.12 -2.46
CA ALA A 73 5.80 7.99 -2.91
C ALA A 73 5.61 7.03 -1.73
N ILE A 74 4.38 6.58 -1.47
CA ILE A 74 4.06 5.62 -0.42
C ILE A 74 3.46 4.38 -1.04
N LYS A 75 4.11 3.23 -0.85
CA LYS A 75 3.60 1.93 -1.29
C LYS A 75 2.96 1.21 -0.11
N ILE A 76 1.64 0.98 -0.19
CA ILE A 76 0.88 0.23 0.81
C ILE A 76 0.74 -1.21 0.32
N ILE A 77 1.06 -2.17 1.19
CA ILE A 77 0.96 -3.60 0.88
C ILE A 77 -0.52 -4.04 0.95
N LYS A 78 -0.95 -4.90 0.03
CA LYS A 78 -2.36 -5.37 -0.05
C LYS A 78 -2.71 -6.29 1.12
N PRO A 79 -3.97 -6.24 1.62
CA PRO A 79 -4.48 -7.19 2.62
C PRO A 79 -4.38 -8.65 2.14
N GLY A 80 -4.16 -9.57 3.08
CA GLY A 80 -3.95 -11.00 2.77
C GLY A 80 -2.51 -11.34 2.40
N MET A 81 -1.64 -10.33 2.28
CA MET A 81 -0.19 -10.49 2.41
C MET A 81 0.28 -10.22 3.84
N ASP A 82 -0.56 -10.44 4.85
CA ASP A 82 -0.34 -9.93 6.21
C ASP A 82 -0.01 -11.07 7.21
N SER A 83 0.41 -12.23 6.69
CA SER A 83 0.86 -13.33 7.54
C SER A 83 2.21 -12.98 8.20
N ASN A 84 2.49 -13.54 9.39
CA ASN A 84 3.75 -13.31 10.12
C ASN A 84 5.00 -13.50 9.24
N ALA A 85 4.94 -14.39 8.25
CA ALA A 85 6.00 -14.62 7.27
C ALA A 85 6.26 -13.42 6.34
N ILE A 86 5.22 -12.65 6.00
CA ILE A 86 5.33 -11.48 5.14
C ILE A 86 5.72 -10.25 5.93
N ILE A 87 5.29 -10.12 7.19
CA ILE A 87 5.82 -9.08 8.10
C ILE A 87 7.34 -9.29 8.31
N ALA A 88 7.78 -10.54 8.54
CA ALA A 88 9.20 -10.86 8.64
C ALA A 88 9.96 -10.55 7.33
N ARG A 89 9.36 -10.85 6.18
CA ARG A 89 9.93 -10.49 4.86
C ARG A 89 9.95 -8.98 4.64
N PHE A 90 8.93 -8.26 5.08
CA PHE A 90 8.85 -6.80 5.00
C PHE A 90 9.96 -6.16 5.83
N GLU A 91 10.22 -6.67 7.03
CA GLU A 91 11.31 -6.17 7.86
C GLU A 91 12.70 -6.49 7.29
N ALA A 92 12.88 -7.69 6.73
CA ALA A 92 14.09 -8.03 6.00
C ALA A 92 14.27 -7.12 4.76
N GLU A 93 13.21 -6.88 4.00
CA GLU A 93 13.23 -5.97 2.85
C GLU A 93 13.52 -4.52 3.29
N ARG A 94 12.95 -4.05 4.41
CA ARG A 94 13.22 -2.72 4.98
C ARG A 94 14.69 -2.53 5.31
N GLN A 95 15.30 -3.49 6.02
CA GLN A 95 16.72 -3.42 6.36
C GLN A 95 17.61 -3.43 5.12
N ALA A 96 17.27 -4.27 4.15
CA ALA A 96 18.03 -4.37 2.92
C ALA A 96 17.94 -3.08 2.08
N LEU A 97 16.75 -2.48 1.99
CA LEU A 97 16.54 -1.21 1.30
C LEU A 97 17.22 -0.03 1.99
N ALA A 98 17.35 -0.05 3.33
CA ALA A 98 18.10 0.97 4.07
C ALA A 98 19.61 0.97 3.75
N LEU A 99 20.15 -0.13 3.21
CA LEU A 99 21.54 -0.22 2.76
C LEU A 99 21.74 0.27 1.33
N MET A 100 20.67 0.62 0.60
CA MET A 100 20.75 1.06 -0.79
C MET A 100 21.06 2.56 -0.85
N ASP A 101 22.22 2.89 -1.41
CA ASP A 101 22.60 4.26 -1.70
C ASP A 101 23.27 4.29 -3.08
N HIS A 102 22.48 4.66 -4.08
CA HIS A 102 22.90 4.68 -5.48
C HIS A 102 22.01 5.62 -6.30
N ALA A 103 22.60 6.42 -7.18
CA ALA A 103 21.87 7.42 -7.99
C ALA A 103 20.76 6.82 -8.89
N SER A 104 20.86 5.52 -9.23
CA SER A 104 19.88 4.81 -10.05
C SER A 104 18.87 3.97 -9.25
N ILE A 105 18.82 4.13 -7.92
CA ILE A 105 17.84 3.47 -7.05
C ILE A 105 17.11 4.55 -6.25
N ALA A 106 15.78 4.59 -6.35
CA ALA A 106 14.97 5.50 -5.55
C ALA A 106 15.18 5.22 -4.05
N ARG A 107 15.46 6.27 -3.27
CA ARG A 107 15.75 6.12 -1.84
C ARG A 107 14.50 5.73 -1.07
N VAL A 108 14.65 4.79 -0.14
CA VAL A 108 13.62 4.48 0.87
C VAL A 108 13.95 5.29 2.11
N PHE A 109 13.01 6.12 2.55
CA PHE A 109 13.21 6.97 3.72
C PHE A 109 12.86 6.25 5.02
N GLU A 110 11.73 5.55 5.03
CA GLU A 110 11.23 4.85 6.22
C GLU A 110 10.16 3.83 5.82
N ALA A 111 9.75 3.04 6.80
CA ALA A 111 8.64 2.11 6.68
C ALA A 111 7.82 2.14 7.98
N GLY A 112 6.53 1.83 7.86
CA GLY A 112 5.62 1.82 9.01
C GLY A 112 4.38 0.99 8.73
N ALA A 113 3.37 1.17 9.56
CA ALA A 113 2.05 0.58 9.39
C ALA A 113 0.97 1.66 9.48
N THR A 114 -0.09 1.54 8.66
CA THR A 114 -1.27 2.41 8.77
C THR A 114 -2.00 2.16 10.10
N ASP A 115 -2.97 3.00 10.47
CA ASP A 115 -3.83 2.78 11.64
C ASP A 115 -4.57 1.42 11.60
N GLU A 116 -4.86 0.92 10.39
CA GLU A 116 -5.44 -0.40 10.13
C GLU A 116 -4.41 -1.55 10.15
N GLY A 117 -3.14 -1.29 10.50
CA GLY A 117 -2.07 -2.29 10.56
C GLY A 117 -1.41 -2.66 9.23
N ARG A 118 -1.78 -2.03 8.10
CA ARG A 118 -1.21 -2.34 6.78
C ARG A 118 0.23 -1.82 6.65
N PRO A 119 1.22 -2.66 6.32
CA PRO A 119 2.59 -2.21 6.12
C PRO A 119 2.71 -1.24 4.93
N TYR A 120 3.58 -0.24 5.04
CA TYR A 120 3.91 0.66 3.95
C TYR A 120 5.39 1.08 3.94
N PHE A 121 5.89 1.41 2.75
CA PHE A 121 7.18 2.07 2.56
C PHE A 121 6.99 3.52 2.13
N VAL A 122 7.79 4.42 2.69
CA VAL A 122 7.93 5.81 2.25
C VAL A 122 9.23 5.94 1.46
N MET A 123 9.13 6.40 0.23
CA MET A 123 10.26 6.46 -0.70
C MET A 123 10.26 7.78 -1.48
N GLU A 124 11.40 8.05 -2.10
CA GLU A 124 11.61 9.16 -2.99
C GLU A 124 10.57 9.18 -4.11
N PHE A 125 9.91 10.33 -4.28
CA PHE A 125 9.07 10.56 -5.44
C PHE A 125 9.93 11.01 -6.62
N VAL A 126 10.21 10.09 -7.53
CA VAL A 126 11.00 10.37 -8.73
C VAL A 126 10.11 11.02 -9.79
N LYS A 127 10.37 12.30 -10.08
CA LYS A 127 9.70 13.09 -11.13
C LYS A 127 10.26 12.74 -12.51
N GLY A 128 10.03 11.51 -12.95
CA GLY A 128 10.47 11.00 -14.25
C GLY A 128 9.35 10.41 -15.08
N ILE A 129 9.69 9.97 -16.28
CA ILE A 129 8.81 9.19 -17.15
C ILE A 129 9.37 7.77 -17.34
N PRO A 130 8.53 6.75 -17.60
CA PRO A 130 9.00 5.39 -17.85
C PRO A 130 10.05 5.32 -18.96
N ILE A 131 11.06 4.47 -18.78
CA ILE A 131 12.22 4.39 -19.68
C ILE A 131 11.84 4.13 -21.15
N ASN A 132 10.83 3.28 -21.40
CA ASN A 132 10.33 3.01 -22.74
C ASN A 132 9.69 4.25 -23.37
N GLU A 133 8.85 4.96 -22.61
CA GLU A 133 8.22 6.20 -23.06
C GLU A 133 9.27 7.28 -23.35
N TYR A 134 10.28 7.42 -22.48
CA TYR A 134 11.40 8.33 -22.73
C TYR A 134 12.13 8.00 -24.04
N CYS A 135 12.45 6.72 -24.25
CA CYS A 135 13.14 6.27 -25.45
C CYS A 135 12.34 6.56 -26.72
N ASP A 136 11.02 6.40 -26.68
CA ASP A 136 10.15 6.59 -27.83
C ASP A 136 9.89 8.07 -28.10
N GLN A 137 9.62 8.87 -27.06
CA GLN A 137 9.40 10.33 -27.18
C GLN A 137 10.63 11.07 -27.71
N ASN A 138 11.84 10.61 -27.38
CA ASN A 138 13.10 11.21 -27.83
C ASN A 138 13.68 10.50 -29.06
N THR A 139 12.96 9.54 -29.65
CA THR A 139 13.39 8.79 -30.83
C THR A 139 14.81 8.20 -30.71
N LEU A 140 15.15 7.67 -29.54
CA LEU A 140 16.50 7.19 -29.25
C LEU A 140 16.88 6.02 -30.15
N SER A 141 18.09 6.08 -30.71
CA SER A 141 18.73 4.98 -31.40
C SER A 141 18.98 3.80 -30.46
N THR A 142 19.18 2.60 -31.02
CA THR A 142 19.53 1.40 -30.23
C THR A 142 20.76 1.63 -29.34
N ARG A 143 21.76 2.37 -29.84
CA ARG A 143 22.96 2.71 -29.07
C ARG A 143 22.62 3.55 -27.84
N GLU A 144 21.81 4.60 -28.00
CA GLU A 144 21.41 5.46 -26.89
C GLU A 144 20.55 4.73 -25.86
N ARG A 145 19.65 3.86 -26.33
CA ARG A 145 18.85 2.98 -25.46
C ARG A 145 19.73 2.06 -24.62
N LEU A 146 20.77 1.46 -25.20
CA LEU A 146 21.73 0.62 -24.49
C LEU A 146 22.59 1.41 -23.49
N THR A 147 22.99 2.64 -23.84
CA THR A 147 23.68 3.54 -22.91
C THR A 147 22.80 3.85 -21.69
N LEU A 148 21.52 4.13 -21.90
CA LEU A 148 20.56 4.36 -20.82
C LEU A 148 20.33 3.10 -19.98
N PHE A 149 20.18 1.94 -20.63
CA PHE A 149 20.00 0.67 -19.95
C PHE A 149 21.23 0.25 -19.12
N SER A 150 22.43 0.66 -19.53
CA SER A 150 23.65 0.42 -18.72
C SER A 150 23.55 1.05 -17.33
N LYS A 151 22.95 2.26 -17.20
CA LYS A 151 22.68 2.88 -15.89
C LYS A 151 21.70 2.08 -15.04
N VAL A 152 20.72 1.43 -15.68
CA VAL A 152 19.81 0.49 -14.99
C VAL A 152 20.59 -0.70 -14.45
N CYS A 153 21.49 -1.27 -15.27
CA CYS A 153 22.36 -2.36 -14.87
C CYS A 153 23.26 -1.96 -13.69
N ASP A 154 23.78 -0.74 -13.63
CA ASP A 154 24.57 -0.25 -12.49
C ASP A 154 23.77 -0.28 -11.18
N GLY A 155 22.52 0.21 -11.21
CA GLY A 155 21.61 0.13 -10.07
C GLY A 155 21.28 -1.31 -9.66
N VAL A 156 20.98 -2.18 -10.63
CA VAL A 156 20.71 -3.60 -10.38
C VAL A 156 21.93 -4.31 -9.80
N GLN A 157 23.12 -4.04 -10.34
CA GLN A 157 24.38 -4.60 -9.86
C GLN A 157 24.66 -4.16 -8.41
N HIS A 158 24.42 -2.88 -8.10
CA HIS A 158 24.53 -2.37 -6.73
C HIS A 158 23.61 -3.14 -5.78
N ALA A 159 22.35 -3.37 -6.17
CA ALA A 159 21.40 -4.15 -5.39
C ALA A 159 21.87 -5.60 -5.18
N HIS A 160 22.33 -6.25 -6.24
CA HIS A 160 22.79 -7.64 -6.19
C HIS A 160 24.00 -7.82 -5.26
N ARG A 161 24.93 -6.87 -5.21
CA ARG A 161 26.09 -6.91 -4.29
C ARG A 161 25.69 -6.89 -2.82
N LYS A 162 24.47 -6.42 -2.51
CA LYS A 162 23.88 -6.40 -1.17
C LYS A 162 22.91 -7.57 -0.94
N GLY A 163 22.87 -8.55 -1.85
CA GLY A 163 22.00 -9.72 -1.75
C GLY A 163 20.52 -9.44 -2.04
N ILE A 164 20.20 -8.30 -2.66
CA ILE A 164 18.81 -7.86 -2.89
C ILE A 164 18.44 -8.10 -4.34
N ILE A 165 17.25 -8.69 -4.55
CA ILE A 165 16.68 -8.92 -5.88
C ILE A 165 15.42 -8.07 -6.01
N HIS A 166 15.29 -7.28 -7.08
CA HIS A 166 14.12 -6.39 -7.28
C HIS A 166 12.80 -7.15 -7.42
N ARG A 167 12.81 -8.32 -8.10
CA ARG A 167 11.64 -9.21 -8.32
C ARG A 167 10.48 -8.67 -9.17
N ASP A 168 10.51 -7.41 -9.59
CA ASP A 168 9.49 -6.78 -10.47
C ASP A 168 10.15 -5.72 -11.36
N LEU A 169 11.35 -6.01 -11.88
CA LEU A 169 12.04 -5.08 -12.77
C LEU A 169 11.34 -5.08 -14.14
N LYS A 170 10.73 -3.95 -14.50
CA LYS A 170 10.02 -3.74 -15.76
C LYS A 170 10.10 -2.25 -16.16
N PRO A 171 9.84 -1.90 -17.44
CA PRO A 171 9.99 -0.52 -17.90
C PRO A 171 9.23 0.52 -17.07
N GLY A 172 8.00 0.19 -16.62
CA GLY A 172 7.19 1.08 -15.78
C GLY A 172 7.76 1.35 -14.38
N ASN A 173 8.74 0.56 -13.91
CA ASN A 173 9.43 0.77 -12.64
C ASN A 173 10.81 1.44 -12.81
N ILE A 174 11.20 1.79 -14.04
CA ILE A 174 12.44 2.49 -14.35
C ILE A 174 12.09 3.87 -14.87
N LEU A 175 12.33 4.89 -14.05
CA LEU A 175 11.99 6.27 -14.37
C LEU A 175 13.23 7.04 -14.81
N VAL A 176 13.10 7.76 -15.92
CA VAL A 176 14.13 8.64 -16.44
C VAL A 176 13.82 10.06 -15.99
N THR A 177 14.74 10.63 -15.22
CA THR A 177 14.71 12.05 -14.84
C THR A 177 15.56 12.86 -15.81
N ARG A 178 15.27 14.16 -15.93
CA ARG A 178 16.25 15.09 -16.50
C ARG A 178 17.38 15.20 -15.47
N GLY A 179 18.62 14.98 -15.89
CA GLY A 179 19.76 15.22 -15.00
C GLY A 179 19.78 16.68 -14.57
N GLU A 180 20.07 16.92 -13.29
CA GLU A 180 20.56 18.22 -12.83
C GLU A 180 21.99 18.44 -13.32
#